data_AF-A0A9E4ZPU6-F1
#
_entry.id   AF-A0A9E4ZPU6-F1
#
_cell.length_a   1.000
_cell.length_b   1.000
_cell.length_c   1.000
_cell.angle_alpha   90.00
_cell.angle_beta   90.00
_cell.angle_gamma   90.00
#
_symmetry.space_group_name_H-M   'P 1'
#
loop_
_entity.id
_entity.type
_entity.pdbx_description
1 polymer ?
#
loop_
_entity_poly.entity_id
_entity_poly.type
_entity_poly.pdbx_seq_one_letter_code
_entity_poly.pdbx_strand_id
1 'polypeptide(L)'
;MTDELPDGTAIGEMQAPLPWIFSHTTRFSGVVRIRMQDGEGFMLVQKGEPLAAQFMHPLKSLSGGSALKYFGSQPILDFGLFRYEPREMQEALTVSAEMQALLQPEIAENERQEDNAAETADREDAVAAVASCEEESDSFGALLRQPGVTAVACFADGLCTSSVGKIDADYTVAFAEELLRWVRRLQPAVPSNGALVQMTLFYRGGNIVVAPCGDEHLCIVTRPEVQLGQVRRMIREIQGGV
;
A
#
# COMPACT_ATOMS: atom_id res chain seq x y z
N MET A 1 -9.68 -5.46 -10.37
CA MET A 1 -8.77 -6.62 -10.52
C MET A 1 -9.14 -7.79 -9.59
N THR A 2 -10.05 -7.63 -8.61
CA THR A 2 -10.76 -8.75 -7.97
C THR A 2 -11.84 -9.39 -8.87
N ASP A 3 -12.18 -8.73 -9.99
CA ASP A 3 -13.12 -9.19 -11.02
C ASP A 3 -12.59 -10.32 -11.91
N GLU A 4 -11.32 -10.70 -11.78
CA GLU A 4 -10.75 -11.84 -12.54
C GLU A 4 -11.02 -13.19 -11.87
N LEU A 5 -11.47 -13.17 -10.59
CA LEU A 5 -11.90 -14.37 -9.89
C LEU A 5 -13.37 -14.68 -10.21
N PRO A 6 -13.76 -15.96 -10.27
CA PRO A 6 -15.15 -16.35 -10.42
C PRO A 6 -16.04 -15.71 -9.35
N ASP A 7 -17.28 -15.38 -9.70
CA ASP A 7 -18.22 -14.80 -8.73
C ASP A 7 -18.59 -15.78 -7.62
N GLY A 8 -18.78 -17.05 -7.99
CA GLY A 8 -19.24 -18.10 -7.08
C GLY A 8 -20.65 -17.86 -6.54
N THR A 9 -21.07 -18.74 -5.63
CA THR A 9 -22.37 -18.63 -4.96
C THR A 9 -22.21 -18.00 -3.58
N ALA A 10 -22.77 -16.82 -3.35
CA ALA A 10 -22.74 -16.16 -2.05
C ALA A 10 -23.44 -17.03 -0.97
N ILE A 11 -22.70 -17.35 0.09
CA ILE A 11 -23.21 -18.09 1.26
C ILE A 11 -23.62 -17.11 2.36
N GLY A 12 -22.86 -16.03 2.54
CA GLY A 12 -23.17 -15.00 3.53
C GLY A 12 -21.99 -14.08 3.83
N GLU A 13 -22.26 -13.06 4.63
CA GLU A 13 -21.28 -12.09 5.13
C GLU A 13 -21.13 -12.25 6.64
N MET A 14 -19.91 -12.07 7.14
CA MET A 14 -19.56 -12.33 8.53
C MET A 14 -18.48 -11.37 9.03
N GLN A 15 -18.42 -11.22 10.35
CA GLN A 15 -17.34 -10.52 11.06
C GLN A 15 -16.72 -11.49 12.06
N ALA A 16 -15.48 -11.92 11.82
CA ALA A 16 -14.79 -12.85 12.72
C ALA A 16 -13.26 -12.79 12.58
N PRO A 17 -12.49 -13.28 13.57
CA PRO A 17 -11.05 -13.43 13.46
C PRO A 17 -10.65 -14.48 12.39
N LEU A 18 -9.47 -14.36 11.80
CA LEU A 18 -8.97 -15.31 10.79
C LEU A 18 -9.03 -16.80 11.22
N PRO A 19 -8.66 -17.18 12.47
CA PRO A 19 -8.77 -18.58 12.91
C PRO A 19 -10.21 -19.14 12.90
N TRP A 20 -11.21 -18.27 13.02
CA TRP A 20 -12.62 -18.68 12.95
C TRP A 20 -12.95 -19.23 11.56
N ILE A 21 -12.40 -18.60 10.51
CA ILE A 21 -12.59 -19.05 9.12
C ILE A 21 -12.09 -20.48 8.98
N PHE A 22 -10.85 -20.79 9.35
CA PHE A 22 -10.30 -22.15 9.19
C PHE A 22 -11.07 -23.21 9.99
N SER A 23 -11.49 -22.88 11.22
CA SER A 23 -12.23 -23.81 12.08
C SER A 23 -13.65 -24.11 11.58
N HIS A 24 -14.29 -23.19 10.87
CA HIS A 24 -15.68 -23.32 10.42
C HIS A 24 -15.83 -23.58 8.91
N THR A 25 -14.73 -23.58 8.16
CA THR A 25 -14.70 -23.84 6.70
C THR A 25 -14.19 -25.24 6.33
N THR A 26 -14.17 -26.18 7.27
CA THR A 26 -13.71 -27.57 7.05
C THR A 26 -14.46 -28.33 5.95
N ARG A 27 -15.69 -27.91 5.62
CA ARG A 27 -16.51 -28.45 4.51
C ARG A 27 -16.71 -27.45 3.37
N PHE A 28 -16.10 -26.28 3.46
CA PHE A 28 -16.23 -25.20 2.50
C PHE A 28 -15.10 -25.28 1.47
N SER A 29 -15.47 -25.00 0.22
CA SER A 29 -14.56 -24.86 -0.91
C SER A 29 -15.01 -23.62 -1.66
N GLY A 30 -14.18 -22.60 -1.67
CA GLY A 30 -14.53 -21.34 -2.30
C GLY A 30 -13.60 -20.20 -1.95
N VAL A 31 -14.05 -18.98 -2.23
CA VAL A 31 -13.32 -17.77 -1.91
C VAL A 31 -13.92 -17.08 -0.70
N VAL A 32 -13.04 -16.57 0.14
CA VAL A 32 -13.34 -15.65 1.23
C VAL A 32 -12.92 -14.27 0.74
N ARG A 33 -13.89 -13.41 0.43
CA ARG A 33 -13.61 -12.01 0.04
C ARG A 33 -13.56 -11.17 1.30
N ILE A 34 -12.38 -10.63 1.61
CA ILE A 34 -12.11 -9.86 2.82
C ILE A 34 -12.18 -8.38 2.45
N ARG A 35 -12.97 -7.61 3.21
CA ARG A 35 -13.04 -6.16 3.08
C ARG A 35 -12.34 -5.53 4.29
N MET A 36 -11.50 -4.55 4.03
CA MET A 36 -10.87 -3.74 5.07
C MET A 36 -11.12 -2.26 4.76
N GLN A 37 -10.93 -1.40 5.77
CA GLN A 37 -11.13 0.04 5.62
C GLN A 37 -10.25 0.66 4.53
N ASP A 38 -9.13 0.01 4.23
CA ASP A 38 -8.03 0.54 3.44
C ASP A 38 -7.70 -0.34 2.23
N GLY A 39 -8.48 -1.40 1.99
CA GLY A 39 -8.24 -2.29 0.86
C GLY A 39 -9.19 -3.48 0.81
N GLU A 40 -9.06 -4.25 -0.26
CA GLU A 40 -9.80 -5.48 -0.47
C GLU A 40 -8.82 -6.65 -0.58
N GLY A 41 -9.21 -7.80 -0.09
CA GLY A 41 -8.44 -9.02 -0.22
C GLY A 41 -9.31 -10.21 -0.54
N PHE A 42 -8.68 -11.29 -0.94
CA PHE A 42 -9.32 -12.58 -1.06
C PHE A 42 -8.43 -13.66 -0.49
N MET A 43 -9.07 -14.76 -0.11
CA MET A 43 -8.41 -15.99 0.28
C MET A 43 -9.17 -17.17 -0.32
N LEU A 44 -8.48 -18.02 -1.07
CA LEU A 44 -9.05 -19.28 -1.51
C LEU A 44 -8.91 -20.30 -0.40
N VAL A 45 -10.01 -20.93 -0.03
CA VAL A 45 -10.06 -21.94 1.03
C VAL A 45 -10.64 -23.22 0.47
N GLN A 46 -9.97 -24.33 0.74
CA GLN A 46 -10.47 -25.66 0.42
C GLN A 46 -10.36 -26.55 1.66
N LYS A 47 -11.51 -27.02 2.15
CA LYS A 47 -11.59 -27.93 3.32
C LYS A 47 -10.92 -27.37 4.57
N GLY A 48 -10.98 -26.05 4.77
CA GLY A 48 -10.37 -25.36 5.90
C GLY A 48 -8.91 -24.93 5.70
N GLU A 49 -8.27 -25.35 4.60
CA GLU A 49 -6.89 -24.97 4.28
C GLU A 49 -6.88 -23.77 3.32
N PRO A 50 -6.12 -22.70 3.62
CA PRO A 50 -5.92 -21.61 2.68
C PRO A 50 -4.95 -22.03 1.57
N LEU A 51 -5.37 -21.87 0.32
CA LEU A 51 -4.58 -22.23 -0.87
C LEU A 51 -3.95 -21.03 -1.56
N ALA A 52 -4.59 -19.87 -1.47
CA ALA A 52 -4.09 -18.62 -2.01
C ALA A 52 -4.60 -17.46 -1.16
N ALA A 53 -3.84 -16.39 -1.08
CA ALA A 53 -4.24 -15.18 -0.41
C ALA A 53 -3.66 -13.97 -1.11
N GLN A 54 -4.45 -12.92 -1.28
CA GLN A 54 -3.98 -11.63 -1.76
C GLN A 54 -4.72 -10.52 -1.04
N PHE A 55 -4.00 -9.47 -0.70
CA PHE A 55 -4.56 -8.22 -0.21
C PHE A 55 -4.08 -7.08 -1.09
N MET A 56 -5.01 -6.27 -1.55
CA MET A 56 -4.73 -5.08 -2.34
C MET A 56 -5.11 -3.85 -1.54
N HIS A 57 -4.10 -3.08 -1.19
CA HIS A 57 -4.22 -1.73 -0.67
C HIS A 57 -3.80 -0.74 -1.76
N PRO A 58 -4.37 0.48 -1.83
CA PRO A 58 -3.94 1.54 -2.74
C PRO A 58 -2.45 1.95 -2.68
N LEU A 59 -1.67 1.39 -1.76
CA LEU A 59 -0.25 1.72 -1.52
C LEU A 59 0.64 0.48 -1.53
N LYS A 60 0.05 -0.72 -1.48
CA LYS A 60 0.78 -1.98 -1.33
C LYS A 60 -0.11 -3.16 -1.68
N SER A 61 0.37 -4.03 -2.56
CA SER A 61 -0.18 -5.37 -2.71
C SER A 61 0.61 -6.35 -1.84
N LEU A 62 -0.10 -7.26 -1.17
CA LEU A 62 0.46 -8.38 -0.46
C LEU A 62 -0.07 -9.65 -1.10
N SER A 63 0.80 -10.61 -1.36
CA SER A 63 0.43 -11.91 -1.94
C SER A 63 0.93 -13.05 -1.06
N GLY A 64 0.25 -14.20 -1.13
CA GLY A 64 0.61 -15.44 -0.44
C GLY A 64 0.68 -15.28 1.08
N GLY A 65 1.73 -15.83 1.70
CA GLY A 65 1.89 -15.87 3.15
C GLY A 65 1.93 -14.49 3.80
N SER A 66 2.37 -13.47 3.08
CA SER A 66 2.38 -12.08 3.58
C SER A 66 0.96 -11.52 3.71
N ALA A 67 0.06 -11.84 2.77
CA ALA A 67 -1.35 -11.47 2.87
C ALA A 67 -2.03 -12.20 4.02
N LEU A 68 -1.73 -13.49 4.20
CA LEU A 68 -2.28 -14.29 5.29
C LEU A 68 -1.85 -13.77 6.67
N LYS A 69 -0.57 -13.43 6.84
CA LYS A 69 -0.04 -12.79 8.06
C LYS A 69 -0.72 -11.45 8.31
N TYR A 70 -0.94 -10.66 7.27
CA TYR A 70 -1.64 -9.39 7.38
C TYR A 70 -3.11 -9.57 7.83
N PHE A 71 -3.83 -10.53 7.27
CA PHE A 71 -5.18 -10.88 7.73
C PHE A 71 -5.20 -11.32 9.19
N GLY A 72 -4.21 -12.12 9.60
CA GLY A 72 -4.07 -12.59 10.99
C GLY A 72 -3.69 -11.50 12.00
N SER A 73 -3.10 -10.40 11.54
CA SER A 73 -2.80 -9.24 12.40
C SER A 73 -4.04 -8.45 12.82
N GLN A 74 -5.17 -8.66 12.13
CA GLN A 74 -6.41 -7.97 12.41
C GLN A 74 -7.24 -8.73 13.46
N PRO A 75 -7.75 -8.05 14.50
CA PRO A 75 -8.52 -8.73 15.55
C PRO A 75 -9.86 -9.27 15.03
N ILE A 76 -10.47 -8.57 14.08
CA ILE A 76 -11.73 -8.94 13.41
C ILE A 76 -11.61 -8.58 11.94
N LEU A 77 -12.06 -9.49 11.07
CA LEU A 77 -12.16 -9.31 9.63
C LEU A 77 -13.62 -9.24 9.21
N ASP A 78 -13.93 -8.32 8.30
CA ASP A 78 -15.20 -8.29 7.58
C ASP A 78 -15.03 -9.09 6.30
N PHE A 79 -15.81 -10.15 6.11
CA PHE A 79 -15.65 -11.00 4.93
C PHE A 79 -16.95 -11.62 4.44
N GLY A 80 -17.01 -11.86 3.13
CA GLY A 80 -18.04 -12.65 2.47
C GLY A 80 -17.51 -14.03 2.10
N LEU A 81 -18.34 -15.05 2.29
CA LEU A 81 -18.08 -16.43 1.87
C LEU A 81 -18.80 -16.72 0.56
N PHE A 82 -18.06 -17.15 -0.46
CA PHE A 82 -18.61 -17.50 -1.77
C PHE A 82 -18.17 -18.92 -2.10
N ARG A 83 -19.14 -19.83 -2.26
CA ARG A 83 -18.88 -21.22 -2.63
C ARG A 83 -18.44 -21.28 -4.08
N TYR A 84 -17.42 -22.08 -4.35
CA TYR A 84 -17.02 -22.43 -5.71
C TYR A 84 -17.33 -23.89 -6.01
N GLU A 85 -17.85 -24.13 -7.20
CA GLU A 85 -17.87 -25.45 -7.80
C GLU A 85 -16.44 -25.87 -8.20
N PRO A 86 -16.15 -27.17 -8.40
CA PRO A 86 -14.79 -27.64 -8.67
C PRO A 86 -14.10 -26.96 -9.87
N ARG A 87 -14.88 -26.60 -10.90
CA ARG A 87 -14.38 -25.88 -12.07
C ARG A 87 -13.97 -24.45 -11.73
N GLU A 88 -14.84 -23.72 -11.04
CA GLU A 88 -14.56 -22.35 -10.58
C GLU A 88 -13.35 -22.31 -9.64
N MET A 89 -13.20 -23.31 -8.78
CA MET A 89 -12.03 -23.44 -7.91
C MET A 89 -10.74 -23.59 -8.72
N GLN A 90 -10.74 -24.41 -9.77
CA GLN A 90 -9.55 -24.60 -10.61
C GLN A 90 -9.20 -23.33 -11.40
N GLU A 91 -10.21 -22.64 -11.91
CA GLU A 91 -10.05 -21.33 -12.58
C GLU A 91 -9.46 -20.30 -11.60
N ALA A 92 -10.01 -20.20 -10.40
CA ALA A 92 -9.52 -19.30 -9.35
C ALA A 92 -8.07 -19.60 -8.92
N LEU A 93 -7.69 -20.88 -8.85
CA LEU A 93 -6.30 -21.28 -8.55
C LEU A 93 -5.34 -20.89 -9.68
N THR A 94 -5.79 -20.98 -10.94
CA THR A 94 -4.96 -20.60 -12.10
C THR A 94 -4.71 -19.10 -12.10
N VAL A 95 -5.77 -18.30 -11.90
CA VAL A 95 -5.65 -16.83 -11.75
C VAL A 95 -4.77 -16.48 -10.55
N SER A 96 -4.94 -17.17 -9.43
CA SER A 96 -4.11 -16.96 -8.23
C SER A 96 -2.63 -17.33 -8.46
N ALA A 97 -2.33 -18.29 -9.34
CA ALA A 97 -0.97 -18.64 -9.72
C ALA A 97 -0.32 -17.53 -10.55
N GLU A 98 -1.05 -16.98 -11.52
CA GLU A 98 -0.60 -15.85 -12.34
C GLU A 98 -0.35 -14.60 -11.50
N MET A 99 -1.18 -14.38 -10.47
CA MET A 99 -1.05 -13.27 -9.50
C MET A 99 0.02 -13.50 -8.42
N GLN A 100 0.77 -14.61 -8.47
CA GLN A 100 1.73 -15.03 -7.42
C GLN A 100 1.11 -15.06 -6.01
N ALA A 101 -0.20 -15.31 -5.91
CA ALA A 101 -0.98 -15.31 -4.68
C ALA A 101 -1.05 -16.70 -4.01
N LEU A 102 -0.52 -17.74 -4.66
CA LEU A 102 -0.50 -19.10 -4.13
C LEU A 102 0.30 -19.19 -2.83
N LEU A 103 -0.27 -19.90 -1.86
CA LEU A 103 0.44 -20.31 -0.66
C LEU A 103 1.26 -21.55 -1.02
N GLN A 104 2.56 -21.37 -1.26
CA GLN A 104 3.45 -22.52 -1.34
C GLN A 104 3.44 -23.24 0.02
N PRO A 105 3.46 -24.58 0.07
CA PRO A 105 3.69 -25.29 1.32
C PRO A 105 5.10 -24.91 1.80
N GLU A 106 5.17 -24.06 2.82
CA GLU A 106 6.43 -23.64 3.42
C GLU A 106 7.14 -24.87 4.00
N ILE A 107 8.16 -25.38 3.30
CA ILE A 107 9.30 -25.96 4.02
C ILE A 107 9.89 -24.80 4.78
N ALA A 108 9.78 -24.87 6.11
CA ALA A 108 10.39 -23.95 7.03
C ALA A 108 11.89 -23.84 6.75
N GLU A 109 12.34 -22.70 6.23
CA GLU A 109 13.75 -22.35 6.24
C GLU A 109 13.95 -21.01 6.96
N ASN A 110 14.49 -21.20 8.16
CA ASN A 110 15.13 -20.30 9.09
C ASN A 110 15.67 -18.98 8.54
N GLU A 111 15.49 -17.95 9.36
CA GLU A 111 16.44 -16.87 9.67
C GLU A 111 17.83 -17.05 9.04
N ARG A 112 18.16 -16.21 8.05
CA ARG A 112 19.54 -15.78 7.81
C ARG A 112 19.59 -14.29 7.54
N GLN A 113 20.08 -13.63 8.57
CA GLN A 113 20.78 -12.36 8.57
C GLN A 113 22.15 -12.55 7.91
N GLU A 114 22.50 -11.68 6.96
CA GLU A 114 23.82 -11.39 6.36
C GLU A 114 23.54 -10.22 5.39
N ASP A 115 24.04 -8.98 5.48
CA ASP A 115 25.31 -8.43 5.97
C ASP A 115 26.53 -9.13 5.37
N ASN A 116 26.86 -8.86 4.10
CA ASN A 116 27.98 -7.98 3.75
C ASN A 116 28.25 -7.87 2.23
N ALA A 117 28.98 -6.80 1.94
CA ALA A 117 29.44 -6.28 0.67
C ALA A 117 30.36 -7.19 -0.18
N ALA A 118 30.47 -6.79 -1.46
CA ALA A 118 31.63 -6.78 -2.38
C ALA A 118 31.20 -7.27 -3.77
N GLU A 119 30.92 -6.33 -4.69
CA GLU A 119 31.84 -5.90 -5.76
C GLU A 119 32.09 -6.97 -6.84
N THR A 120 31.62 -6.68 -8.06
CA THR A 120 32.51 -6.56 -9.22
C THR A 120 31.86 -5.68 -10.28
N ALA A 121 32.71 -4.88 -10.91
CA ALA A 121 32.40 -3.70 -11.68
C ALA A 121 32.39 -3.95 -13.20
N ASP A 122 32.04 -2.86 -13.89
CA ASP A 122 32.45 -2.44 -15.23
C ASP A 122 31.51 -2.74 -16.41
N ARG A 123 30.75 -1.70 -16.78
CA ARG A 123 31.16 -0.89 -17.94
C ARG A 123 30.50 0.50 -17.97
N GLU A 124 31.35 1.52 -17.86
CA GLU A 124 31.07 2.95 -18.06
C GLU A 124 31.00 3.32 -19.56
N ASP A 125 30.14 4.29 -19.86
CA ASP A 125 30.40 5.48 -20.71
C ASP A 125 29.17 6.41 -20.51
N ALA A 126 29.18 7.45 -19.66
CA ALA A 126 29.82 8.77 -19.83
C ALA A 126 29.25 9.50 -21.09
N VAL A 127 28.70 10.72 -21.10
CA VAL A 127 28.82 11.95 -20.28
C VAL A 127 27.65 12.89 -20.66
N ALA A 128 27.06 13.61 -19.70
CA ALA A 128 26.76 15.06 -19.82
C ALA A 128 26.12 15.58 -18.52
N ALA A 129 26.97 16.01 -17.60
CA ALA A 129 26.59 16.88 -16.50
C ALA A 129 26.17 18.26 -17.03
N VAL A 130 25.04 18.78 -16.55
CA VAL A 130 24.85 20.22 -16.37
C VAL A 130 24.18 20.43 -15.01
N ALA A 131 24.84 21.26 -14.21
CA ALA A 131 24.63 21.50 -12.80
C ALA A 131 23.42 22.41 -12.47
N SER A 132 23.16 22.50 -11.17
CA SER A 132 22.20 23.30 -10.37
C SER A 132 20.90 22.55 -10.04
N CYS A 133 20.53 22.24 -8.78
CA CYS A 133 20.72 22.95 -7.52
C CYS A 133 20.88 21.97 -6.33
N GLU A 134 21.94 22.11 -5.54
CA GLU A 134 22.30 21.24 -4.39
C GLU A 134 21.80 21.77 -3.03
N GLU A 135 20.75 22.59 -2.97
CA GLU A 135 20.32 23.22 -1.70
C GLU A 135 19.09 22.56 -1.02
N GLU A 136 18.32 21.69 -1.70
CA GLU A 136 17.09 21.12 -1.12
C GLU A 136 17.29 19.75 -0.43
N SER A 137 18.38 19.04 -0.70
CA SER A 137 18.62 17.67 -0.20
C SER A 137 18.77 17.56 1.32
N ASP A 138 19.17 18.64 2.02
CA ASP A 138 19.31 18.64 3.48
C ASP A 138 17.96 18.71 4.22
N SER A 139 16.95 19.33 3.61
CA SER A 139 15.62 19.52 4.21
C SER A 139 14.82 18.21 4.28
N PHE A 140 14.87 17.39 3.23
CA PHE A 140 14.21 16.08 3.18
C PHE A 140 14.83 15.08 4.15
N GLY A 141 16.16 15.13 4.31
CA GLY A 141 16.88 14.35 5.31
C GLY A 141 16.51 14.74 6.75
N ALA A 142 16.12 15.99 6.99
CA ALA A 142 15.61 16.42 8.30
C ALA A 142 14.21 15.88 8.59
N LEU A 143 13.35 15.75 7.57
CA LEU A 143 12.00 15.18 7.71
C LEU A 143 12.02 13.68 7.96
N LEU A 144 12.90 12.94 7.29
CA LEU A 144 13.06 11.51 7.55
C LEU A 144 13.54 11.24 8.99
N ARG A 145 14.27 12.18 9.59
CA ARG A 145 14.73 12.08 10.99
C ARG A 145 13.61 12.34 12.00
N GLN A 146 12.44 12.82 11.57
CA GLN A 146 11.32 13.09 12.45
C GLN A 146 10.64 11.77 12.87
N PRO A 147 10.33 11.61 14.17
CA PRO A 147 9.83 10.36 14.69
C PRO A 147 8.50 9.98 14.04
N GLY A 148 8.50 8.83 13.36
CA GLY A 148 7.32 8.26 12.72
C GLY A 148 7.14 8.67 11.25
N VAL A 149 8.00 9.51 10.67
CA VAL A 149 8.07 9.66 9.21
C VAL A 149 8.83 8.45 8.63
N THR A 150 8.24 7.77 7.65
CA THR A 150 8.84 6.57 7.03
C THR A 150 9.36 6.84 5.62
N ALA A 151 8.76 7.81 4.93
CA ALA A 151 9.19 8.26 3.63
C ALA A 151 8.67 9.66 3.33
N VAL A 152 9.37 10.36 2.44
CA VAL A 152 8.98 11.66 1.89
C VAL A 152 9.26 11.65 0.39
N ALA A 153 8.37 12.24 -0.39
CA ALA A 153 8.57 12.44 -1.82
C ALA A 153 8.04 13.81 -2.26
N CYS A 154 8.76 14.49 -3.13
CA CYS A 154 8.24 15.63 -3.89
C CYS A 154 7.87 15.20 -5.30
N PHE A 155 6.83 15.84 -5.84
CA PHE A 155 6.34 15.56 -7.16
C PHE A 155 5.61 16.73 -7.81
N ALA A 156 5.64 16.74 -9.14
CA ALA A 156 4.86 17.63 -9.99
C ALA A 156 4.36 16.84 -11.20
N ASP A 157 3.14 17.13 -11.65
CA ASP A 157 2.53 16.52 -12.84
C ASP A 157 2.56 14.98 -12.87
N GLY A 158 2.52 14.35 -11.69
CA GLY A 158 2.57 12.89 -11.54
C GLY A 158 3.95 12.26 -11.71
N LEU A 159 5.02 13.07 -11.72
CA LEU A 159 6.41 12.62 -11.74
C LEU A 159 7.10 12.95 -10.41
N CYS A 160 7.79 11.97 -9.84
CA CYS A 160 8.57 12.18 -8.64
C CYS A 160 9.85 12.96 -8.96
N THR A 161 10.06 14.09 -8.29
CA THR A 161 11.26 14.93 -8.46
C THR A 161 12.33 14.58 -7.43
N SER A 162 11.93 14.22 -6.22
CA SER A 162 12.82 13.67 -5.20
C SER A 162 12.07 12.71 -4.27
N SER A 163 12.75 11.69 -3.76
CA SER A 163 12.19 10.81 -2.73
C SER A 163 13.26 10.29 -1.78
N VAL A 164 12.86 10.11 -0.52
CA VAL A 164 13.72 9.58 0.55
C VAL A 164 12.89 8.63 1.42
N GLY A 165 13.41 7.46 1.72
CA GLY A 165 12.79 6.47 2.60
C GLY A 165 12.28 5.23 1.87
N LYS A 166 11.54 4.38 2.58
CA LYS A 166 11.07 3.09 2.06
C LYS A 166 9.69 3.24 1.42
N ILE A 167 9.65 3.66 0.17
CA ILE A 167 8.43 3.85 -0.61
C ILE A 167 8.65 3.53 -2.08
N ASP A 168 7.62 3.03 -2.76
CA ASP A 168 7.52 3.05 -4.22
C ASP A 168 7.09 4.47 -4.64
N ALA A 169 8.08 5.32 -4.92
CA ALA A 169 7.85 6.74 -5.17
C ALA A 169 7.01 6.97 -6.42
N ASP A 170 7.30 6.27 -7.52
CA ASP A 170 6.62 6.44 -8.80
C ASP A 170 5.13 6.10 -8.68
N TYR A 171 4.82 4.96 -8.06
CA TYR A 171 3.43 4.55 -7.86
C TYR A 171 2.68 5.48 -6.89
N THR A 172 3.31 5.82 -5.76
CA THR A 172 2.68 6.67 -4.74
C THR A 172 2.39 8.07 -5.28
N VAL A 173 3.32 8.64 -6.02
CA VAL A 173 3.20 9.97 -6.62
C VAL A 173 2.10 9.99 -7.69
N ALA A 174 2.07 8.99 -8.58
CA ALA A 174 1.04 8.89 -9.60
C ALA A 174 -0.37 8.85 -8.98
N PHE A 175 -0.53 8.06 -7.91
CA PHE A 175 -1.78 7.97 -7.17
C PHE A 175 -2.14 9.27 -6.43
N ALA A 176 -1.17 9.90 -5.75
CA ALA A 176 -1.37 11.17 -5.08
C ALA A 176 -1.82 12.27 -6.06
N GLU A 177 -1.23 12.33 -7.25
CA GLU A 177 -1.62 13.27 -8.31
C GLU A 177 -3.03 12.98 -8.83
N GLU A 178 -3.40 11.71 -8.99
CA GLU A 178 -4.78 11.34 -9.37
C GLU A 178 -5.79 11.85 -8.33
N LEU A 179 -5.51 11.65 -7.04
CA LEU A 179 -6.36 12.17 -5.96
C LEU A 179 -6.43 13.69 -5.94
N LEU A 180 -5.30 14.39 -6.12
CA LEU A 180 -5.28 15.85 -6.22
C LEU A 180 -6.12 16.33 -7.41
N ARG A 181 -6.02 15.67 -8.57
CA ARG A 181 -6.84 15.95 -9.74
C ARG A 181 -8.33 15.76 -9.45
N TRP A 182 -8.69 14.69 -8.74
CA TRP A 182 -10.06 14.46 -8.28
C TRP A 182 -10.56 15.59 -7.36
N VAL A 183 -9.76 15.99 -6.36
CA VAL A 183 -10.11 17.09 -5.44
C VAL A 183 -10.28 18.41 -6.19
N ARG A 184 -9.38 18.73 -7.13
CA ARG A 184 -9.49 19.94 -7.98
C ARG A 184 -10.76 19.95 -8.83
N ARG A 185 -11.24 18.79 -9.29
CA ARG A 185 -12.52 18.68 -10.02
C ARG A 185 -13.74 18.91 -9.13
N LEU A 186 -13.63 18.68 -7.82
CA LEU A 186 -14.70 18.94 -6.85
C LEU A 186 -14.75 20.42 -6.41
N GLN A 187 -13.64 21.14 -6.53
CA GLN A 187 -13.51 22.52 -6.08
C GLN A 187 -14.53 23.51 -6.72
N PRO A 188 -14.85 23.43 -8.04
CA PRO A 188 -15.90 24.25 -8.65
C PRO A 188 -17.30 24.02 -8.06
N ALA A 189 -17.56 22.83 -7.50
CA ALA A 189 -18.84 22.51 -6.87
C ALA A 189 -18.95 23.04 -5.43
N VAL A 190 -17.82 23.44 -4.81
CA VAL A 190 -17.77 23.96 -3.44
C VAL A 190 -16.86 25.21 -3.37
N PRO A 191 -17.26 26.34 -3.98
CA PRO A 191 -16.42 27.52 -4.15
C PRO A 191 -16.08 28.26 -2.83
N SER A 192 -16.70 27.89 -1.71
CA SER A 192 -16.48 28.50 -0.39
C SER A 192 -15.22 27.99 0.33
N ASN A 193 -14.63 26.90 -0.14
CA ASN A 193 -13.40 26.34 0.40
C ASN A 193 -12.24 26.97 -0.38
N GLY A 194 -11.35 27.70 0.31
CA GLY A 194 -10.19 28.34 -0.31
C GLY A 194 -9.21 27.35 -0.96
N ALA A 195 -7.96 27.78 -1.16
CA ALA A 195 -6.94 26.90 -1.74
C ALA A 195 -6.74 25.62 -0.90
N LEU A 196 -6.41 24.51 -1.58
CA LEU A 196 -6.09 23.25 -0.91
C LEU A 196 -4.83 23.45 -0.05
N VAL A 197 -4.98 23.34 1.28
CA VAL A 197 -3.86 23.46 2.22
C VAL A 197 -3.16 22.12 2.42
N GLN A 198 -3.93 21.05 2.52
CA GLN A 198 -3.43 19.72 2.84
C GLN A 198 -4.51 18.68 2.53
N MET A 199 -4.10 17.53 2.02
CA MET A 199 -4.87 16.30 1.96
C MET A 199 -4.23 15.27 2.89
N THR A 200 -5.03 14.47 3.58
CA THR A 200 -4.52 13.39 4.44
C THR A 200 -5.35 12.14 4.24
N LEU A 201 -4.65 11.05 3.98
CA LEU A 201 -5.21 9.72 3.77
C LEU A 201 -4.76 8.86 4.95
N PHE A 202 -5.74 8.33 5.67
CA PHE A 202 -5.50 7.43 6.80
C PHE A 202 -5.61 5.99 6.31
N TYR A 203 -4.65 5.15 6.69
CA TYR A 203 -4.70 3.72 6.43
C TYR A 203 -4.11 2.93 7.61
N ARG A 204 -4.28 1.61 7.65
CA ARG A 204 -3.86 0.81 8.83
C ARG A 204 -2.36 0.81 9.05
N GLY A 205 -1.60 0.93 7.97
CA GLY A 205 -0.14 0.99 8.00
C GLY A 205 0.44 2.39 8.25
N GLY A 206 -0.39 3.44 8.34
CA GLY A 206 0.13 4.80 8.42
C GLY A 206 -0.81 5.89 7.94
N ASN A 207 -0.26 7.08 7.73
CA ASN A 207 -0.94 8.19 7.11
C ASN A 207 -0.10 8.73 5.97
N ILE A 208 -0.75 9.02 4.84
CA ILE A 208 -0.15 9.82 3.77
C ILE A 208 -0.67 11.23 3.87
N VAL A 209 0.24 12.18 3.92
CA VAL A 209 -0.06 13.61 3.90
C VAL A 209 0.46 14.20 2.61
N VAL A 210 -0.41 14.84 1.84
CA VAL A 210 -0.05 15.55 0.62
C VAL A 210 -0.32 17.03 0.83
N ALA A 211 0.66 17.89 0.61
CA ALA A 211 0.53 19.33 0.75
C ALA A 211 1.25 20.05 -0.39
N PRO A 212 0.74 21.21 -0.87
CA PRO A 212 1.46 22.01 -1.85
C PRO A 212 2.78 22.52 -1.25
N CYS A 213 3.85 22.56 -2.03
CA CYS A 213 5.17 23.06 -1.63
C CYS A 213 5.77 23.83 -2.81
N GLY A 214 5.61 25.15 -2.81
CA GLY A 214 5.95 25.97 -3.99
C GLY A 214 5.08 25.59 -5.19
N ASP A 215 5.73 25.26 -6.31
CA ASP A 215 5.08 24.78 -7.53
C ASP A 215 4.88 23.24 -7.54
N GLU A 216 5.44 22.54 -6.56
CA GLU A 216 5.36 21.09 -6.42
C GLU A 216 4.38 20.67 -5.30
N HIS A 217 4.24 19.35 -5.11
CA HIS A 217 3.51 18.76 -4.01
C HIS A 217 4.44 17.87 -3.19
N LEU A 218 4.36 18.02 -1.87
CA LEU A 218 5.06 17.20 -0.91
C LEU A 218 4.16 16.07 -0.43
N CYS A 219 4.63 14.83 -0.54
CA CYS A 219 4.03 13.62 -0.02
C CYS A 219 4.83 13.11 1.17
N ILE A 220 4.20 12.99 2.34
CA ILE A 220 4.82 12.49 3.56
C ILE A 220 4.09 11.23 3.99
N VAL A 221 4.83 10.13 4.11
CA VAL A 221 4.32 8.87 4.66
C VAL A 221 4.75 8.77 6.11
N THR A 222 3.77 8.56 6.97
CA THR A 222 3.94 8.51 8.43
C THR A 222 3.35 7.25 9.00
N ARG A 223 3.81 6.83 10.18
CA ARG A 223 3.17 5.80 10.99
C ARG A 223 1.85 6.31 11.60
N PRO A 224 0.91 5.43 11.98
CA PRO A 224 -0.41 5.86 12.43
C PRO A 224 -0.37 6.65 13.76
N GLU A 225 0.70 6.54 14.55
CA GLU A 225 0.85 7.23 15.83
C GLU A 225 1.28 8.71 15.68
N VAL A 226 1.65 9.14 14.47
CA VAL A 226 2.13 10.51 14.24
C VAL A 226 0.97 11.50 14.30
N GLN A 227 1.11 12.51 15.16
CA GLN A 227 0.11 13.55 15.32
C GLN A 227 0.13 14.52 14.13
N LEU A 228 -1.03 14.79 13.54
CA LEU A 228 -1.17 15.72 12.39
C LEU A 228 -0.62 17.12 12.65
N GLY A 229 -0.68 17.58 13.90
CA GLY A 229 -0.09 18.86 14.30
C GLY A 229 1.43 18.88 14.09
N GLN A 230 2.12 17.76 14.32
CA GLN A 230 3.55 17.62 14.05
C GLN A 230 3.82 17.64 12.54
N VAL A 231 3.01 16.92 11.75
CA VAL A 231 3.14 16.94 10.28
C VAL A 231 2.93 18.32 9.69
N ARG A 232 1.93 19.07 10.18
CA ARG A 232 1.70 20.46 9.76
C ARG A 232 2.86 21.37 10.10
N ARG A 233 3.47 21.20 11.27
CA ARG A 233 4.66 21.96 11.67
C ARG A 233 5.84 21.65 10.76
N MET A 234 6.10 20.37 10.49
CA MET A 234 7.14 19.93 9.56
C MET A 234 6.96 20.55 8.17
N ILE A 235 5.73 20.52 7.63
CA ILE A 235 5.42 21.13 6.33
C ILE A 235 5.73 22.63 6.33
N ARG A 236 5.36 23.37 7.39
CA ARG A 236 5.65 24.81 7.49
C ARG A 236 7.14 25.12 7.57
N GLU A 237 7.90 24.30 8.30
CA GLU A 237 9.36 24.45 8.43
C GLU A 237 10.06 24.31 7.06
N ILE A 238 9.59 23.41 6.19
CA ILE A 238 10.10 23.27 4.81
C ILE A 238 9.66 24.43 3.93
N GLN A 239 8.40 24.86 4.06
CA GLN A 239 7.85 25.97 3.29
C GLN A 239 8.42 27.35 3.67
N GLY A 240 9.44 27.41 4.55
CA GLY A 240 10.10 28.66 4.97
C GLY A 240 9.29 29.51 5.95
N GLY A 241 8.27 28.94 6.61
CA GLY A 241 7.41 29.66 7.54
C GLY A 241 8.02 29.78 8.93
N VAL A 242 8.64 30.93 9.22
CA VAL A 242 8.83 31.45 10.59
C VAL A 242 7.47 31.81 11.21
#